data_AF-E0U3K9-F1
#
_entry.id   AF-E0U3K9-F1
#
_cell.length_a   1.000
_cell.length_b   1.000
_cell.length_c   1.000
_cell.angle_alpha   90.00
_cell.angle_beta   90.00
_cell.angle_gamma   90.00
#
_symmetry.space_group_name_H-M   'P 1'
#
loop_
_entity.id
_entity.type
_entity.pdbx_description
1 polymer ?
#
loop_
_entity_poly.entity_id
_entity_poly.type
_entity_poly.pdbx_seq_one_letter_code
_entity_poly.pdbx_strand_id
1 'polypeptide(L)'
;MGSKNIFVNENIKLRLINIEYSYKQKFASSDPKIIQDAKDDFEADIRRIYKEETHQDLTQNIEIYTSKELVHQNEESGYDGTAIHITDKKNEVNQLHIISEGSADNKDWTYNFFGLFLGMDDSQYNATKEFTRKAKKKAGNDKNLKTYSMGHSLANNNQVMVQLIDGEYDEVYGVNGAQVSVDHLFKADEHLRYTMLKKFKVNTFKELNSLPKEDLKKAITKYYKDKGVTANITQRISKDDPLYGVSGKADFITFGDVKMKDTNTDVKGIRSIIDNIPDEEVRSIQTFLRKYSDDYKKGGLNGFVLASTGIDAELVGSIFSADGNMAKGKIVKDRFGDIQVMVKNIGEKMPAFIKFFHTILNNSGTFVDQLKENGYIDETQKKSIKKQLKIVNNKISDIEIQYQQLKYALSTNNVVAIVYYVCELVGSVKELKAALETLDTETKDALKLIVDGHSIVQMLNALSKGKGFSYKGSDIYFTGKSGSGETIKVNLSSAVRIYQNGMKIVEDMEEAISKYQKVYSQEIDEDFVDKKQAIITAIHHMEENPSHYAFDLQFRLAAGFNHTFDKLEKISVHESFHTGALPANDGIVAELKKQATEKRDFIKNIRESIEKLFEKEEMISQLFDFQP
;
A
#
# COMPACT_ATOMS: atom_id res chain seq x y z
N MET A 1 29.62 0.50 -19.26
CA MET A 1 28.68 -0.55 -18.80
C MET A 1 27.67 0.16 -17.91
N GLY A 2 26.38 0.21 -18.29
CA GLY A 2 25.40 1.03 -17.56
C GLY A 2 25.18 0.55 -16.12
N SER A 3 24.80 1.47 -15.22
CA SER A 3 24.50 1.13 -13.83
C SER A 3 23.34 0.13 -13.76
N LYS A 4 23.56 -1.00 -13.08
CA LYS A 4 22.53 -2.03 -12.86
C LYS A 4 21.44 -1.48 -11.94
N ASN A 5 20.20 -1.97 -12.10
CA ASN A 5 19.08 -1.69 -11.21
C ASN A 5 19.50 -1.89 -9.74
N ILE A 6 19.44 -0.84 -8.92
CA ILE A 6 19.80 -0.91 -7.49
C ILE A 6 18.86 -1.86 -6.74
N PHE A 7 17.57 -1.85 -7.07
CA PHE A 7 16.57 -2.72 -6.46
C PHE A 7 16.42 -4.06 -7.18
N VAL A 8 17.52 -4.66 -7.66
CA VAL A 8 17.48 -5.95 -8.36
C VAL A 8 16.95 -7.10 -7.50
N ASN A 9 17.12 -7.04 -6.17
CA ASN A 9 16.58 -8.04 -5.25
C ASN A 9 15.04 -7.97 -5.23
N GLU A 10 14.41 -9.10 -5.56
CA GLU A 10 12.95 -9.22 -5.69
C GLU A 10 12.21 -8.94 -4.38
N ASN A 11 12.77 -9.32 -3.23
CA ASN A 11 12.17 -9.03 -1.93
C ASN A 11 12.13 -7.52 -1.65
N ILE A 12 13.15 -6.77 -2.07
CA ILE A 12 13.14 -5.31 -1.95
C ILE A 12 11.99 -4.74 -2.78
N LYS A 13 11.87 -5.11 -4.06
CA LYS A 13 10.77 -4.64 -4.92
C LYS A 13 9.41 -4.91 -4.29
N LEU A 14 9.17 -6.14 -3.83
CA LEU A 14 7.91 -6.52 -3.19
C LEU A 14 7.64 -5.71 -1.92
N ARG A 15 8.65 -5.52 -1.06
CA ARG A 15 8.50 -4.73 0.17
C ARG A 15 8.28 -3.25 -0.11
N LEU A 16 8.94 -2.68 -1.13
CA LEU A 16 8.73 -1.30 -1.58
C LEU A 16 7.31 -1.09 -2.10
N ILE A 17 6.79 -2.00 -2.93
CA ILE A 17 5.39 -1.95 -3.37
C ILE A 17 4.45 -2.07 -2.16
N ASN A 18 4.76 -2.94 -1.19
CA ASN A 18 3.92 -3.14 -0.01
C ASN A 18 3.90 -1.93 0.94
N ILE A 19 5.03 -1.21 1.13
CA ILE A 19 5.05 -0.03 2.00
C ILE A 19 4.36 1.17 1.38
N GLU A 20 4.36 1.31 0.05
CA GLU A 20 3.73 2.44 -0.65
C GLU A 20 2.26 2.62 -0.23
N TYR A 21 1.53 1.50 -0.09
CA TYR A 21 0.18 1.44 0.47
C TYR A 21 0.00 2.13 1.83
N SER A 22 1.00 2.03 2.71
CA SER A 22 0.94 2.60 4.05
C SER A 22 1.17 4.12 4.08
N TYR A 23 1.75 4.69 3.01
CA TYR A 23 2.04 6.12 2.90
C TYR A 23 1.01 6.89 2.09
N LYS A 24 0.12 6.19 1.37
CA LYS A 24 -0.91 6.78 0.50
C LYS A 24 -1.61 8.01 1.09
N GLN A 25 -2.23 7.84 2.26
CA GLN A 25 -3.00 8.93 2.88
C GLN A 25 -2.11 10.13 3.25
N LYS A 26 -0.87 9.88 3.68
CA LYS A 26 0.08 10.94 4.00
C LYS A 26 0.55 11.68 2.74
N PHE A 27 0.86 10.97 1.66
CA PHE A 27 1.23 11.57 0.37
C PHE A 27 0.07 12.31 -0.31
N ALA A 28 -1.17 11.90 -0.05
CA ALA A 28 -2.37 12.59 -0.51
C ALA A 28 -2.74 13.82 0.36
N SER A 29 -2.06 14.07 1.48
CA SER A 29 -2.34 15.20 2.40
C SER A 29 -2.21 16.56 1.71
N SER A 30 -3.06 17.53 2.06
CA SER A 30 -2.91 18.92 1.61
C SER A 30 -1.91 19.74 2.42
N ASP A 31 -1.44 19.20 3.56
CA ASP A 31 -0.45 19.86 4.41
C ASP A 31 0.97 19.54 3.92
N PRO A 32 1.76 20.54 3.47
CA PRO A 32 3.12 20.35 3.01
C PRO A 32 4.05 19.72 4.07
N LYS A 33 3.81 20.00 5.35
CA LYS A 33 4.63 19.44 6.44
C LYS A 33 4.40 17.94 6.56
N ILE A 34 3.14 17.50 6.51
CA ILE A 34 2.80 16.07 6.56
C ILE A 34 3.41 15.34 5.36
N ILE A 35 3.41 15.95 4.17
CA ILE A 35 4.03 15.35 2.98
C ILE A 35 5.54 15.23 3.16
N GLN A 36 6.21 16.28 3.66
CA GLN A 36 7.66 16.24 3.87
C GLN A 36 8.05 15.20 4.91
N ASP A 37 7.40 15.19 6.08
CA ASP A 37 7.64 14.19 7.14
C ASP A 37 7.43 12.77 6.59
N ALA A 38 6.41 12.57 5.74
CA ALA A 38 6.14 11.29 5.11
C ALA A 38 7.22 10.88 4.09
N LYS A 39 7.84 11.82 3.38
CA LYS A 39 8.95 11.54 2.48
C LYS A 39 10.20 11.12 3.25
N ASP A 40 10.51 11.82 4.33
CA ASP A 40 11.66 11.51 5.18
C ASP A 40 11.50 10.12 5.82
N ASP A 41 10.29 9.81 6.34
CA ASP A 41 9.91 8.48 6.83
C ASP A 41 10.04 7.40 5.74
N PHE A 42 9.54 7.68 4.53
CA PHE A 42 9.58 6.73 3.41
C PHE A 42 11.01 6.47 2.91
N GLU A 43 11.86 7.50 2.88
CA GLU A 43 13.28 7.34 2.58
C GLU A 43 13.97 6.44 3.62
N ALA A 44 13.73 6.68 4.90
CA ALA A 44 14.26 5.84 5.98
C ALA A 44 13.80 4.37 5.84
N ASP A 45 12.54 4.15 5.46
CA ASP A 45 12.02 2.82 5.18
C ASP A 45 12.69 2.16 3.96
N ILE A 46 12.95 2.91 2.88
CA ILE A 46 13.69 2.40 1.70
C ILE A 46 15.10 1.94 2.11
N ARG A 47 15.84 2.80 2.83
CA ARG A 47 17.21 2.48 3.28
C ARG A 47 17.21 1.26 4.20
N ARG A 48 16.25 1.18 5.14
CA ARG A 48 16.07 0.02 6.01
C ARG A 48 15.80 -1.25 5.22
N ILE A 49 14.81 -1.25 4.33
CA ILE A 49 14.44 -2.43 3.52
C ILE A 49 15.63 -2.90 2.69
N TYR A 50 16.34 -1.96 2.05
CA TYR A 50 17.51 -2.29 1.25
C TYR A 50 18.58 -3.00 2.08
N LYS A 51 18.91 -2.47 3.26
CA LYS A 51 19.86 -3.09 4.17
C LYS A 51 19.40 -4.45 4.67
N GLU A 52 18.14 -4.56 5.09
CA GLU A 52 17.60 -5.80 5.63
C GLU A 52 17.62 -6.96 4.63
N GLU A 53 17.48 -6.67 3.33
CA GLU A 53 17.48 -7.69 2.27
C GLU A 53 18.85 -7.89 1.57
N THR A 54 19.81 -6.98 1.76
CA THR A 54 21.12 -7.05 1.06
C THR A 54 22.34 -7.06 1.98
N HIS A 55 22.16 -6.71 3.25
CA HIS A 55 23.21 -6.45 4.24
C HIS A 55 24.18 -5.33 3.82
N GLN A 56 23.75 -4.45 2.92
CA GLN A 56 24.52 -3.32 2.43
C GLN A 56 23.79 -2.01 2.68
N ASP A 57 24.54 -0.95 2.93
CA ASP A 57 23.97 0.39 3.09
C ASP A 57 23.69 1.01 1.72
N LEU A 58 22.49 1.56 1.58
CA LEU A 58 22.15 2.41 0.45
C LEU A 58 22.68 3.80 0.76
N THR A 59 23.77 4.22 0.12
CA THR A 59 24.46 5.50 0.41
C THR A 59 24.16 6.60 -0.61
N GLN A 60 23.46 6.25 -1.69
CA GLN A 60 23.09 7.18 -2.75
C GLN A 60 22.07 8.22 -2.26
N ASN A 61 22.03 9.36 -2.95
CA ASN A 61 21.04 10.40 -2.70
C ASN A 61 19.68 9.94 -3.21
N ILE A 62 18.62 10.15 -2.43
CA ILE A 62 17.26 9.73 -2.74
C ILE A 62 16.37 10.98 -2.76
N GLU A 63 15.59 11.13 -3.82
CA GLU A 63 14.52 12.11 -3.89
C GLU A 63 13.20 11.39 -4.18
N ILE A 64 12.14 11.80 -3.49
CA ILE A 64 10.80 11.19 -3.64
C ILE A 64 9.87 12.21 -4.31
N TYR A 65 9.20 11.78 -5.37
CA TYR A 65 8.14 12.55 -6.04
C TYR A 65 6.81 11.82 -5.95
N THR A 66 5.74 12.53 -5.61
CA THR A 66 4.40 11.91 -5.46
C THR A 66 3.48 12.29 -6.61
N SER A 67 2.45 11.47 -6.86
CA SER A 67 1.41 11.72 -7.85
C SER A 67 0.76 13.08 -7.65
N LYS A 68 0.53 13.49 -6.41
CA LYS A 68 -0.06 14.80 -6.05
C LYS A 68 0.81 15.99 -6.45
N GLU A 69 2.13 15.85 -6.39
CA GLU A 69 3.06 16.91 -6.78
C GLU A 69 3.17 17.05 -8.29
N LEU A 70 3.01 15.95 -9.01
CA LEU A 70 3.28 15.90 -10.45
C LEU A 70 2.01 15.95 -11.30
N VAL A 71 0.89 15.40 -10.85
CA VAL A 71 -0.32 15.21 -11.66
C VAL A 71 -1.51 15.88 -10.99
N HIS A 72 -2.16 16.80 -11.72
CA HIS A 72 -3.33 17.53 -11.25
C HIS A 72 -4.66 16.78 -11.51
N GLN A 73 -4.65 15.72 -12.35
CA GLN A 73 -5.83 14.94 -12.75
C GLN A 73 -6.12 13.71 -11.87
N ASN A 74 -5.51 13.60 -10.68
CA ASN A 74 -5.70 12.42 -9.82
C ASN A 74 -7.11 12.32 -9.22
N GLU A 75 -7.83 13.45 -9.07
CA GLU A 75 -9.18 13.43 -8.48
C GLU A 75 -10.21 12.69 -9.35
N GLU A 76 -10.09 12.75 -10.68
CA GLU A 76 -11.02 12.09 -11.60
C GLU A 76 -10.61 10.64 -11.94
N SER A 77 -9.31 10.33 -11.95
CA SER A 77 -8.79 9.00 -12.31
C SER A 77 -8.58 8.06 -11.11
N GLY A 78 -8.43 8.61 -9.90
CA GLY A 78 -8.10 7.86 -8.69
C GLY A 78 -6.70 7.23 -8.70
N TYR A 79 -5.81 7.70 -9.59
CA TYR A 79 -4.43 7.22 -9.69
C TYR A 79 -3.53 7.79 -8.59
N ASP A 80 -2.81 6.90 -7.91
CA ASP A 80 -1.75 7.24 -6.97
C ASP A 80 -0.46 6.52 -7.34
N GLY A 81 0.66 7.21 -7.14
CA GLY A 81 1.97 6.69 -7.48
C GLY A 81 3.09 7.50 -6.87
N THR A 82 4.21 6.81 -6.66
CA THR A 82 5.41 7.34 -6.03
C THR A 82 6.61 7.07 -6.92
N ALA A 83 7.47 8.07 -7.11
CA ALA A 83 8.70 7.94 -7.85
C ALA A 83 9.90 8.14 -6.91
N ILE A 84 10.84 7.21 -6.93
CA ILE A 84 12.08 7.23 -6.15
C ILE A 84 13.22 7.51 -7.12
N HIS A 85 13.80 8.70 -7.05
CA HIS A 85 14.92 9.11 -7.86
C HIS A 85 16.23 8.93 -7.07
N ILE A 86 17.10 8.05 -7.55
CA ILE A 86 18.35 7.69 -6.91
C ILE A 86 19.52 8.19 -7.74
N THR A 87 20.39 8.99 -7.13
CA THR A 87 21.53 9.62 -7.80
C THR A 87 22.84 9.42 -7.06
N ASP A 88 23.89 9.15 -7.82
CA ASP A 88 25.27 9.18 -7.36
C ASP A 88 26.19 9.57 -8.52
N LYS A 89 26.69 10.80 -8.45
CA LYS A 89 27.58 11.37 -9.48
C LYS A 89 28.92 10.65 -9.55
N LYS A 90 29.41 10.07 -8.44
CA LYS A 90 30.73 9.41 -8.41
C LYS A 90 30.70 8.06 -9.12
N ASN A 91 29.58 7.35 -9.00
CA ASN A 91 29.39 6.00 -9.54
C ASN A 91 28.47 5.95 -10.77
N GLU A 92 28.20 7.09 -11.39
CA GLU A 92 27.32 7.23 -12.57
C GLU A 92 25.93 6.58 -12.38
N VAL A 93 25.37 6.71 -11.18
CA VAL A 93 24.00 6.25 -10.89
C VAL A 93 23.03 7.39 -11.15
N ASN A 94 22.06 7.12 -12.04
CA ASN A 94 20.91 7.97 -12.29
C ASN A 94 19.71 7.08 -12.59
N GLN A 95 18.89 6.78 -11.58
CA GLN A 95 17.80 5.82 -11.67
C GLN A 95 16.49 6.39 -11.13
N LEU A 96 15.41 6.17 -11.85
CA LEU A 96 14.06 6.54 -11.44
C LEU A 96 13.21 5.27 -11.30
N HIS A 97 12.74 4.99 -10.10
CA HIS A 97 11.89 3.85 -9.80
C HIS A 97 10.45 4.34 -9.59
N ILE A 98 9.56 3.95 -10.50
CA ILE A 98 8.14 4.29 -10.47
C ILE A 98 7.38 3.16 -9.79
N ILE A 99 6.80 3.44 -8.64
CA ILE A 99 5.86 2.55 -7.95
C ILE A 99 4.47 3.12 -8.21
N SER A 100 3.63 2.35 -8.89
CA SER A 100 2.23 2.72 -9.09
C SER A 100 1.36 1.88 -8.16
N GLU A 101 0.36 2.52 -7.57
CA GLU A 101 -0.56 1.85 -6.66
C GLU A 101 -1.63 1.08 -7.45
N GLY A 102 -1.87 -0.17 -7.08
CA GLY A 102 -3.13 -0.89 -7.36
C GLY A 102 -4.03 -0.83 -6.13
N SER A 103 -5.30 -1.18 -6.15
CA SER A 103 -6.20 -0.89 -5.02
C SER A 103 -5.82 -1.56 -3.67
N ALA A 104 -5.76 -0.77 -2.58
CA ALA A 104 -5.14 -1.10 -1.29
C ALA A 104 -5.96 -1.96 -0.30
N ASP A 105 -7.29 -1.82 -0.27
CA ASP A 105 -8.10 -2.38 0.82
C ASP A 105 -8.84 -3.67 0.45
N ASN A 106 -8.95 -4.63 1.38
CA ASN A 106 -9.75 -5.86 1.20
C ASN A 106 -11.24 -5.59 0.89
N LYS A 107 -11.78 -4.43 1.26
CA LYS A 107 -13.14 -4.00 0.88
C LYS A 107 -13.21 -3.44 -0.54
N ASP A 108 -12.12 -2.82 -1.00
CA ASP A 108 -11.98 -2.27 -2.34
C ASP A 108 -11.53 -3.35 -3.33
N TRP A 109 -10.87 -4.41 -2.87
CA TRP A 109 -10.35 -5.46 -3.74
C TRP A 109 -11.46 -6.16 -4.52
N THR A 110 -12.60 -6.49 -3.91
CA THR A 110 -13.71 -7.14 -4.64
C THR A 110 -14.27 -6.21 -5.72
N TYR A 111 -14.44 -4.93 -5.40
CA TYR A 111 -14.89 -3.91 -6.35
C TYR A 111 -13.91 -3.74 -7.53
N ASN A 112 -12.60 -3.74 -7.24
CA ASN A 112 -11.55 -3.57 -8.24
C ASN A 112 -11.27 -4.86 -9.02
N PHE A 113 -11.40 -6.02 -8.41
CA PHE A 113 -11.43 -7.33 -9.07
C PHE A 113 -12.56 -7.37 -10.09
N PHE A 114 -13.76 -6.89 -9.73
CA PHE A 114 -14.84 -6.68 -10.70
C PHE A 114 -14.46 -5.63 -11.76
N GLY A 115 -13.90 -4.48 -11.41
CA GLY A 115 -13.43 -3.49 -12.40
C GLY A 115 -12.43 -4.05 -13.41
N LEU A 116 -11.47 -4.87 -12.96
CA LEU A 116 -10.47 -5.56 -13.75
C LEU A 116 -11.07 -6.68 -14.62
N PHE A 117 -11.95 -7.48 -14.01
CA PHE A 117 -12.67 -8.57 -14.68
C PHE A 117 -13.68 -8.06 -15.72
N LEU A 118 -14.20 -6.84 -15.56
CA LEU A 118 -15.21 -6.22 -16.42
C LEU A 118 -14.64 -5.29 -17.50
N GLY A 119 -13.32 -5.10 -17.54
CA GLY A 119 -12.65 -4.25 -18.51
C GLY A 119 -12.35 -2.86 -17.94
N MET A 120 -11.09 -2.46 -18.09
CA MET A 120 -10.49 -1.31 -17.40
C MET A 120 -10.81 0.04 -18.05
N ASP A 121 -10.76 1.08 -17.22
CA ASP A 121 -10.86 2.49 -17.62
C ASP A 121 -9.49 2.99 -18.13
N ASP A 122 -9.49 3.63 -19.31
CA ASP A 122 -8.26 4.16 -19.93
C ASP A 122 -7.71 5.36 -19.13
N SER A 123 -8.53 5.96 -18.27
CA SER A 123 -8.13 7.09 -17.43
C SER A 123 -6.92 6.76 -16.56
N GLN A 124 -6.87 5.57 -15.95
CA GLN A 124 -5.76 5.17 -15.08
C GLN A 124 -4.47 4.85 -15.86
N TYR A 125 -4.59 4.26 -17.06
CA TYR A 125 -3.45 4.10 -17.96
C TYR A 125 -2.88 5.47 -18.36
N ASN A 126 -3.73 6.43 -18.75
CA ASN A 126 -3.30 7.77 -19.12
C ASN A 126 -2.67 8.53 -17.94
N ALA A 127 -3.22 8.40 -16.73
CA ALA A 127 -2.63 8.98 -15.52
C ALA A 127 -1.25 8.36 -15.20
N THR A 128 -1.11 7.03 -15.31
CA THR A 128 0.17 6.33 -15.12
C THR A 128 1.24 6.82 -16.11
N LYS A 129 0.83 6.99 -17.37
CA LYS A 129 1.67 7.53 -18.44
C LYS A 129 2.11 8.96 -18.17
N GLU A 130 1.17 9.83 -17.78
CA GLU A 130 1.45 11.23 -17.46
C GLU A 130 2.40 11.34 -16.26
N PHE A 131 2.13 10.61 -15.18
CA PHE A 131 2.97 10.56 -13.99
C PHE A 131 4.40 10.15 -14.35
N THR A 132 4.55 9.06 -15.11
CA THR A 132 5.85 8.56 -15.55
C THR A 132 6.64 9.63 -16.32
N ARG A 133 6.01 10.30 -17.28
CA ARG A 133 6.66 11.36 -18.08
C ARG A 133 7.05 12.56 -17.23
N LYS A 134 6.19 12.98 -16.30
CA LYS A 134 6.47 14.11 -15.42
C LYS A 134 7.55 13.79 -14.39
N ALA A 135 7.59 12.57 -13.87
CA ALA A 135 8.63 12.12 -12.96
C ALA A 135 9.99 12.10 -13.66
N LYS A 136 10.08 11.58 -14.90
CA LYS A 136 11.29 11.65 -15.73
C LYS A 136 11.74 13.09 -15.98
N LYS A 137 10.79 13.97 -16.30
CA LYS A 137 11.07 15.41 -16.49
C LYS A 137 11.61 16.05 -15.22
N LYS A 138 11.04 15.72 -14.06
CA LYS A 138 11.49 16.21 -12.75
C LYS A 138 12.89 15.70 -12.40
N ALA A 139 13.20 14.46 -12.75
CA ALA A 139 14.53 13.85 -12.66
C ALA A 139 15.54 14.41 -13.69
N GLY A 140 15.17 15.42 -14.49
CA GLY A 140 16.05 16.11 -15.43
C GLY A 140 16.05 15.57 -16.86
N ASN A 141 15.33 14.47 -17.14
CA ASN A 141 15.22 13.84 -18.47
C ASN A 141 16.57 13.56 -19.15
N ASP A 142 17.55 13.15 -18.35
CA ASP A 142 18.89 12.79 -18.82
C ASP A 142 18.82 11.55 -19.74
N LYS A 143 19.63 11.53 -20.81
CA LYS A 143 19.77 10.36 -21.69
C LYS A 143 20.30 9.13 -20.94
N ASN A 144 21.00 9.35 -19.83
CA ASN A 144 21.53 8.29 -18.99
C ASN A 144 20.56 7.86 -17.87
N LEU A 145 19.39 8.51 -17.74
CA LEU A 145 18.39 8.16 -16.74
C LEU A 145 17.81 6.77 -17.05
N LYS A 146 17.98 5.84 -16.11
CA LYS A 146 17.35 4.52 -16.17
C LYS A 146 16.03 4.51 -15.42
N THR A 147 14.96 4.10 -16.09
CA THR A 147 13.61 4.12 -15.51
C THR A 147 13.08 2.72 -15.31
N TYR A 148 12.74 2.39 -14.08
CA TYR A 148 12.22 1.09 -13.65
C TYR A 148 10.79 1.27 -13.16
N SER A 149 9.89 0.35 -13.46
CA SER A 149 8.53 0.36 -12.90
C SER A 149 8.23 -0.88 -12.07
N MET A 150 7.46 -0.69 -11.01
CA MET A 150 7.05 -1.69 -10.05
C MET A 150 5.56 -1.54 -9.76
N GLY A 151 4.79 -2.62 -9.90
CA GLY A 151 3.33 -2.55 -9.79
C GLY A 151 2.69 -3.82 -9.25
N HIS A 152 1.61 -3.64 -8.51
CA HIS A 152 0.77 -4.71 -7.97
C HIS A 152 -0.66 -4.60 -8.49
N SER A 153 -1.34 -5.73 -8.68
CA SER A 153 -2.76 -5.75 -9.05
C SER A 153 -3.04 -4.93 -10.33
N LEU A 154 -3.94 -3.96 -10.25
CA LEU A 154 -4.30 -3.03 -11.32
C LEU A 154 -3.10 -2.17 -11.81
N ALA A 155 -2.21 -1.73 -10.93
CA ALA A 155 -1.05 -0.92 -11.33
C ALA A 155 -0.11 -1.65 -12.29
N ASN A 156 0.07 -2.96 -12.10
CA ASN A 156 0.88 -3.76 -13.04
C ASN A 156 0.31 -3.69 -14.46
N ASN A 157 -1.02 -3.75 -14.62
CA ASN A 157 -1.64 -3.64 -15.94
C ASN A 157 -1.30 -2.31 -16.60
N ASN A 158 -1.48 -1.20 -15.88
CA ASN A 158 -1.24 0.14 -16.41
C ASN A 158 0.24 0.34 -16.79
N GLN A 159 1.18 -0.15 -15.97
CA GLN A 159 2.61 -0.09 -16.26
C GLN A 159 3.01 -0.95 -17.46
N VAL A 160 2.46 -2.17 -17.57
CA VAL A 160 2.65 -3.01 -18.75
C VAL A 160 2.08 -2.32 -19.99
N MET A 161 0.90 -1.69 -19.91
CA MET A 161 0.32 -0.93 -21.02
C MET A 161 1.22 0.23 -21.46
N VAL A 162 1.73 1.03 -20.51
CA VAL A 162 2.69 2.11 -20.80
C VAL A 162 3.95 1.54 -21.46
N GLN A 163 4.46 0.39 -21.02
CA GLN A 163 5.61 -0.24 -21.66
C GLN A 163 5.31 -0.71 -23.08
N LEU A 164 4.19 -1.40 -23.28
CA LEU A 164 3.80 -1.93 -24.59
C LEU A 164 3.58 -0.80 -25.60
N ILE A 165 2.91 0.28 -25.20
CA ILE A 165 2.49 1.36 -26.09
C ILE A 165 3.58 2.41 -26.26
N ASP A 166 4.19 2.88 -25.17
CA ASP A 166 5.10 4.01 -25.20
C ASP A 166 6.57 3.62 -25.00
N GLY A 167 6.87 2.43 -24.48
CA GLY A 167 8.25 1.96 -24.26
C GLY A 167 9.01 2.78 -23.23
N GLU A 168 8.32 3.24 -22.17
CA GLU A 168 8.86 4.22 -21.22
C GLU A 168 9.81 3.61 -20.17
N TYR A 169 9.92 2.29 -20.03
CA TYR A 169 10.71 1.67 -18.98
C TYR A 169 11.87 0.84 -19.52
N ASP A 170 13.01 0.90 -18.83
CA ASP A 170 14.13 -0.02 -18.98
C ASP A 170 13.79 -1.40 -18.40
N GLU A 171 12.93 -1.46 -17.38
CA GLU A 171 12.41 -2.72 -16.80
C GLU A 171 11.02 -2.48 -16.18
N VAL A 172 10.14 -3.48 -16.28
CA VAL A 172 8.83 -3.53 -15.61
C VAL A 172 8.78 -4.76 -14.72
N TYR A 173 8.49 -4.57 -13.43
CA TYR A 173 8.29 -5.65 -12.48
C TYR A 173 6.86 -5.62 -11.91
N GLY A 174 6.11 -6.66 -12.23
CA GLY A 174 4.75 -6.87 -11.75
C GLY A 174 4.65 -7.95 -10.69
N VAL A 175 3.80 -7.77 -9.68
CA VAL A 175 3.37 -8.84 -8.77
C VAL A 175 1.85 -8.98 -8.75
N ASN A 176 1.33 -10.21 -8.84
CA ASN A 176 -0.10 -10.55 -8.81
C ASN A 176 -0.93 -9.56 -9.66
N GLY A 177 -0.42 -9.26 -10.84
CA GLY A 177 -0.91 -8.15 -11.64
C GLY A 177 -2.06 -8.57 -12.56
N ALA A 178 -2.99 -7.65 -12.80
CA ALA A 178 -4.02 -7.85 -13.80
C ALA A 178 -3.41 -7.96 -15.19
N GLN A 179 -3.79 -9.00 -15.93
CA GLN A 179 -3.31 -9.24 -17.28
C GLN A 179 -4.00 -8.30 -18.27
N VAL A 180 -3.35 -8.06 -19.41
CA VAL A 180 -3.83 -7.07 -20.38
C VAL A 180 -4.85 -7.70 -21.33
N SER A 181 -6.04 -7.12 -21.47
CA SER A 181 -7.06 -7.63 -22.41
C SER A 181 -6.86 -7.10 -23.82
N VAL A 182 -7.27 -7.90 -24.81
CA VAL A 182 -7.28 -7.48 -26.23
C VAL A 182 -8.09 -6.20 -26.41
N ASP A 183 -9.26 -6.10 -25.77
CA ASP A 183 -10.13 -4.94 -25.87
C ASP A 183 -9.46 -3.67 -25.32
N HIS A 184 -8.75 -3.77 -24.17
CA HIS A 184 -8.03 -2.63 -23.59
C HIS A 184 -6.90 -2.16 -24.51
N LEU A 185 -6.15 -3.10 -25.10
CA LEU A 185 -5.09 -2.77 -26.07
C LEU A 185 -5.63 -2.07 -27.32
N PHE A 186 -6.76 -2.52 -27.86
CA PHE A 186 -7.34 -1.85 -29.02
C PHE A 186 -7.93 -0.49 -28.71
N LYS A 187 -8.40 -0.27 -27.49
CA LYS A 187 -8.89 1.02 -27.05
C LYS A 187 -7.73 2.02 -26.87
N ALA A 188 -6.66 1.60 -26.22
CA ALA A 188 -5.52 2.45 -25.86
C ALA A 188 -4.44 2.61 -26.95
N ASP A 189 -4.14 1.58 -27.75
CA ASP A 189 -3.13 1.62 -28.83
C ASP A 189 -3.81 1.68 -30.21
N GLU A 190 -3.96 2.90 -30.72
CA GLU A 190 -4.51 3.12 -32.05
C GLU A 190 -3.65 2.51 -33.15
N HIS A 191 -2.32 2.49 -33.00
CA HIS A 191 -1.41 1.97 -34.01
C HIS A 191 -1.51 0.44 -34.10
N LEU A 192 -1.60 -0.24 -32.95
CA LEU A 192 -1.94 -1.66 -32.90
C LEU A 192 -3.28 -1.91 -33.60
N ARG A 193 -4.31 -1.14 -33.25
CA ARG A 193 -5.66 -1.29 -33.82
C ARG A 193 -5.63 -1.20 -35.35
N TYR A 194 -5.02 -0.17 -35.92
CA TYR A 194 -4.85 -0.03 -37.38
C TYR A 194 -4.04 -1.16 -38.00
N THR A 195 -2.98 -1.61 -37.32
CA THR A 195 -2.15 -2.73 -37.78
C THR A 195 -2.96 -4.03 -37.85
N MET A 196 -3.83 -4.27 -36.87
CA MET A 196 -4.70 -5.45 -36.85
C MET A 196 -5.81 -5.37 -37.91
N LEU A 197 -6.44 -4.20 -38.11
CA LEU A 197 -7.40 -4.00 -39.20
C LEU A 197 -6.79 -4.37 -40.56
N LYS A 198 -5.59 -3.87 -40.84
CA LYS A 198 -4.86 -4.17 -42.08
C LYS A 198 -4.47 -5.64 -42.19
N LYS A 199 -3.99 -6.24 -41.10
CA LYS A 199 -3.55 -7.65 -41.07
C LYS A 199 -4.69 -8.62 -41.36
N PHE A 200 -5.86 -8.38 -40.77
CA PHE A 200 -7.02 -9.26 -40.91
C PHE A 200 -7.97 -8.86 -42.05
N LYS A 201 -7.64 -7.79 -42.80
CA LYS A 201 -8.42 -7.29 -43.94
C LYS A 201 -9.88 -6.97 -43.58
N VAL A 202 -10.07 -6.37 -42.40
CA VAL A 202 -11.37 -5.91 -41.90
C VAL A 202 -11.39 -4.38 -41.85
N ASN A 203 -12.58 -3.79 -42.00
CA ASN A 203 -12.73 -2.34 -42.16
C ASN A 203 -13.22 -1.64 -40.88
N THR A 204 -13.86 -2.38 -39.97
CA THR A 204 -14.43 -1.82 -38.74
C THR A 204 -13.88 -2.47 -37.49
N PHE A 205 -13.87 -1.73 -36.39
CA PHE A 205 -13.51 -2.28 -35.08
C PHE A 205 -14.48 -3.39 -34.64
N LYS A 206 -15.76 -3.29 -35.04
CA LYS A 206 -16.76 -4.32 -34.80
C LYS A 206 -16.40 -5.64 -35.50
N GLU A 207 -16.00 -5.57 -36.77
CA GLU A 207 -15.51 -6.74 -37.51
C GLU A 207 -14.25 -7.30 -36.85
N LEU A 208 -13.29 -6.45 -36.46
CA LEU A 208 -12.08 -6.89 -35.78
C LEU A 208 -12.39 -7.64 -34.47
N ASN A 209 -13.31 -7.12 -33.65
CA ASN A 209 -13.71 -7.75 -32.38
C ASN A 209 -14.50 -9.06 -32.54
N SER A 210 -15.07 -9.30 -33.73
CA SER A 210 -15.75 -10.56 -34.06
C SER A 210 -14.82 -11.69 -34.51
N LEU A 211 -13.53 -11.40 -34.72
CA LEU A 211 -12.55 -12.42 -35.10
C LEU A 211 -12.28 -13.40 -33.95
N PRO A 212 -11.83 -14.63 -34.26
CA PRO A 212 -11.38 -15.57 -33.24
C PRO A 212 -10.34 -14.94 -32.33
N LYS A 213 -10.63 -14.92 -31.02
CA LYS A 213 -9.80 -14.23 -30.03
C LYS A 213 -8.38 -14.81 -29.94
N GLU A 214 -8.21 -16.11 -30.16
CA GLU A 214 -6.89 -16.74 -30.20
C GLU A 214 -6.01 -16.25 -31.36
N ASP A 215 -6.60 -15.95 -32.52
CA ASP A 215 -5.86 -15.38 -33.65
C ASP A 215 -5.43 -13.94 -33.38
N LEU A 216 -6.33 -13.16 -32.77
CA LEU A 216 -6.02 -11.81 -32.31
C LEU A 216 -4.90 -11.82 -31.27
N LYS A 217 -4.98 -12.69 -30.25
CA LYS A 217 -3.96 -12.83 -29.21
C LYS A 217 -2.60 -13.15 -29.81
N LYS A 218 -2.50 -14.15 -30.69
CA LYS A 218 -1.25 -14.50 -31.39
C LYS A 218 -0.69 -13.32 -32.19
N ALA A 219 -1.54 -12.60 -32.92
CA ALA A 219 -1.12 -11.47 -33.74
C ALA A 219 -0.62 -10.28 -32.89
N ILE A 220 -1.33 -9.95 -31.82
CA ILE A 220 -0.98 -8.88 -30.87
C ILE A 220 0.31 -9.23 -30.12
N THR A 221 0.44 -10.47 -29.62
CA THR A 221 1.67 -10.94 -28.98
C THR A 221 2.86 -10.82 -29.93
N LYS A 222 2.70 -11.19 -31.20
CA LYS A 222 3.77 -11.02 -32.20
C LYS A 222 4.10 -9.54 -32.43
N TYR A 223 3.10 -8.67 -32.58
CA TYR A 223 3.32 -7.24 -32.79
C TYR A 223 4.19 -6.61 -31.69
N TYR A 224 3.87 -6.84 -30.43
CA TYR A 224 4.65 -6.26 -29.33
C TYR A 224 6.03 -6.90 -29.14
N LYS A 225 6.17 -8.19 -29.46
CA LYS A 225 7.49 -8.84 -29.54
C LYS A 225 8.36 -8.22 -30.62
N ASP A 226 7.80 -8.02 -31.82
CA ASP A 226 8.49 -7.42 -32.96
C ASP A 226 8.84 -5.93 -32.67
N LYS A 227 8.04 -5.23 -31.86
CA LYS A 227 8.32 -3.87 -31.35
C LYS A 227 9.47 -3.83 -30.32
N GLY A 228 9.87 -4.96 -29.74
CA GLY A 228 11.00 -5.06 -28.81
C GLY A 228 10.70 -4.58 -27.38
N VAL A 229 9.43 -4.38 -27.01
CA VAL A 229 9.01 -3.79 -25.72
C VAL A 229 8.63 -4.82 -24.66
N THR A 230 8.68 -6.13 -24.97
CA THR A 230 8.24 -7.19 -24.05
C THR A 230 9.36 -7.85 -23.27
N ALA A 231 10.62 -7.70 -23.69
CA ALA A 231 11.74 -8.49 -23.17
C ALA A 231 12.14 -8.11 -21.73
N ASN A 232 11.79 -6.90 -21.30
CA ASN A 232 12.14 -6.33 -20.00
C ASN A 232 10.97 -6.33 -19.00
N ILE A 233 9.88 -7.05 -19.31
CA ILE A 233 8.74 -7.21 -18.43
C ILE A 233 8.91 -8.51 -17.64
N THR A 234 8.84 -8.43 -16.32
CA THR A 234 8.80 -9.59 -15.41
C THR A 234 7.49 -9.58 -14.65
N GLN A 235 6.77 -10.71 -14.63
CA GLN A 235 5.53 -10.88 -13.89
C GLN A 235 5.67 -12.02 -12.87
N ARG A 236 5.71 -11.66 -11.58
CA ARG A 236 5.63 -12.58 -10.45
C ARG A 236 4.17 -12.84 -10.11
N ILE A 237 3.71 -14.08 -10.26
CA ILE A 237 2.28 -14.42 -10.11
C ILE A 237 2.10 -15.53 -9.09
N SER A 238 1.19 -15.34 -8.14
CA SER A 238 0.73 -16.42 -7.28
C SER A 238 -0.19 -17.35 -8.06
N LYS A 239 0.00 -18.67 -7.90
CA LYS A 239 -0.93 -19.67 -8.43
C LYS A 239 -2.32 -19.55 -7.79
N ASP A 240 -2.37 -19.00 -6.58
CA ASP A 240 -3.58 -18.81 -5.79
C ASP A 240 -4.21 -17.44 -6.04
N ASP A 241 -3.55 -16.58 -6.84
CA ASP A 241 -4.05 -15.26 -7.17
C ASP A 241 -5.37 -15.39 -7.96
N PRO A 242 -6.47 -14.81 -7.45
CA PRO A 242 -7.74 -14.78 -8.16
C PRO A 242 -7.66 -14.09 -9.53
N LEU A 243 -6.80 -13.08 -9.71
CA LEU A 243 -6.60 -12.45 -11.02
C LEU A 243 -5.98 -13.43 -12.01
N TYR A 244 -4.98 -14.20 -11.60
CA TYR A 244 -4.46 -15.29 -12.41
C TYR A 244 -5.55 -16.34 -12.73
N GLY A 245 -6.37 -16.66 -11.73
CA GLY A 245 -7.53 -17.53 -11.84
C GLY A 245 -8.47 -17.17 -13.00
N VAL A 246 -8.84 -15.89 -13.10
CA VAL A 246 -9.73 -15.42 -14.17
C VAL A 246 -9.01 -15.09 -15.48
N SER A 247 -7.71 -14.77 -15.43
CA SER A 247 -6.94 -14.22 -16.56
C SER A 247 -6.76 -15.12 -17.78
N GLY A 248 -7.18 -16.38 -17.75
CA GLY A 248 -7.13 -17.20 -18.98
C GLY A 248 -8.48 -17.74 -19.37
N LYS A 249 -9.52 -17.15 -18.80
CA LYS A 249 -10.75 -16.84 -19.49
C LYS A 249 -10.68 -15.36 -19.92
N ALA A 250 -11.61 -14.91 -20.76
CA ALA A 250 -11.80 -13.49 -21.06
C ALA A 250 -10.68 -12.72 -21.81
N ASP A 251 -10.08 -13.35 -22.82
CA ASP A 251 -9.29 -12.66 -23.86
C ASP A 251 -8.07 -11.84 -23.36
N PHE A 252 -7.51 -12.22 -22.21
CA PHE A 252 -6.27 -11.61 -21.69
C PHE A 252 -5.01 -12.20 -22.33
N ILE A 253 -3.96 -11.39 -22.34
CA ILE A 253 -2.61 -11.71 -22.80
C ILE A 253 -1.62 -11.36 -21.69
N THR A 254 -0.76 -12.32 -21.36
CA THR A 254 0.37 -12.13 -20.47
C THR A 254 1.62 -11.85 -21.30
N PHE A 255 2.30 -10.74 -21.01
CA PHE A 255 3.55 -10.33 -21.65
C PHE A 255 4.72 -10.46 -20.68
N GLY A 256 5.92 -10.70 -21.22
CA GLY A 256 7.16 -10.77 -20.45
C GLY A 256 7.53 -12.17 -19.95
N ASP A 257 8.51 -12.20 -19.06
CA ASP A 257 8.93 -13.38 -18.30
C ASP A 257 7.97 -13.61 -17.12
N VAL A 258 7.41 -14.81 -17.02
CA VAL A 258 6.38 -15.14 -16.02
C VAL A 258 6.95 -16.09 -15.00
N LYS A 259 6.97 -15.67 -13.74
CA LYS A 259 7.49 -16.45 -12.63
C LYS A 259 6.37 -16.79 -11.66
N MET A 260 5.95 -18.05 -11.67
CA MET A 260 4.87 -18.54 -10.81
C MET A 260 5.39 -18.95 -9.43
N LYS A 261 4.60 -18.72 -8.39
CA LYS A 261 4.84 -19.23 -7.04
C LYS A 261 3.54 -19.71 -6.42
N ASP A 262 3.59 -20.86 -5.77
CA ASP A 262 2.51 -21.33 -4.90
C ASP A 262 2.63 -20.60 -3.55
N THR A 263 1.60 -19.84 -3.19
CA THR A 263 1.59 -19.01 -1.97
C THR A 263 0.83 -19.64 -0.83
N ASN A 264 -0.08 -20.57 -1.12
CA ASN A 264 -0.84 -21.32 -0.14
C ASN A 264 -0.91 -22.79 -0.54
N THR A 265 -0.07 -23.60 0.11
CA THR A 265 0.01 -25.05 -0.17
C THR A 265 -1.20 -25.85 0.33
N ASP A 266 -2.07 -25.24 1.14
CA ASP A 266 -3.23 -25.92 1.72
C ASP A 266 -4.43 -25.93 0.76
N VAL A 267 -4.41 -25.05 -0.25
CA VAL A 267 -5.45 -24.97 -1.28
C VAL A 267 -4.83 -25.07 -2.67
N LYS A 268 -5.66 -25.39 -3.66
CA LYS A 268 -5.28 -25.26 -5.06
C LYS A 268 -5.95 -24.01 -5.62
N GLY A 269 -5.17 -23.10 -6.20
CA GLY A 269 -5.69 -21.89 -6.84
C GLY A 269 -6.94 -22.08 -7.69
N ILE A 270 -7.84 -21.09 -7.64
CA ILE A 270 -9.16 -21.12 -8.28
C ILE A 270 -9.12 -21.25 -9.81
N ARG A 271 -7.94 -21.11 -10.43
CA ARG A 271 -7.75 -21.28 -11.86
C ARG A 271 -8.31 -22.61 -12.36
N SER A 272 -8.03 -23.67 -11.61
CA SER A 272 -8.51 -25.02 -11.90
C SER A 272 -10.04 -25.14 -11.90
N ILE A 273 -10.74 -24.25 -11.21
CA ILE A 273 -12.20 -24.19 -11.12
C ILE A 273 -12.74 -23.39 -12.31
N ILE A 274 -12.21 -22.18 -12.51
CA ILE A 274 -12.65 -21.24 -13.55
C ILE A 274 -12.40 -21.80 -14.96
N ASP A 275 -11.34 -22.59 -15.16
CA ASP A 275 -11.04 -23.18 -16.46
C ASP A 275 -12.11 -24.13 -16.99
N ASN A 276 -12.93 -24.71 -16.10
CA ASN A 276 -14.03 -25.61 -16.47
C ASN A 276 -15.30 -24.86 -16.89
N ILE A 277 -15.38 -23.55 -16.67
CA ILE A 277 -16.51 -22.73 -17.10
C ILE A 277 -16.34 -22.39 -18.59
N PRO A 278 -17.37 -22.58 -19.44
CA PRO A 278 -17.31 -22.20 -20.85
C PRO A 278 -17.00 -20.72 -21.05
N ASP A 279 -16.11 -20.40 -21.99
CA ASP A 279 -15.70 -19.02 -22.28
C ASP A 279 -16.89 -18.11 -22.65
N GLU A 280 -17.88 -18.64 -23.36
CA GLU A 280 -19.08 -17.89 -23.76
C GLU A 280 -19.92 -17.47 -22.56
N GLU A 281 -20.01 -18.31 -21.53
CA GLU A 281 -20.76 -18.00 -20.31
C GLU A 281 -20.02 -16.96 -19.47
N VAL A 282 -18.70 -17.08 -19.34
CA VAL A 282 -17.85 -16.07 -18.70
C VAL A 282 -17.99 -14.71 -19.41
N ARG A 283 -17.93 -14.68 -20.74
CA ARG A 283 -18.13 -13.45 -21.53
C ARG A 283 -19.52 -12.87 -21.38
N SER A 284 -20.55 -13.71 -21.28
CA SER A 284 -21.94 -13.27 -21.05
C SER A 284 -22.08 -12.58 -19.69
N ILE A 285 -21.51 -13.17 -18.64
CA ILE A 285 -21.46 -12.59 -17.29
C ILE A 285 -20.72 -11.24 -17.31
N GLN A 286 -19.53 -11.19 -17.92
CA GLN A 286 -18.74 -9.96 -18.03
C GLN A 286 -19.47 -8.87 -18.80
N THR A 287 -20.08 -9.20 -19.93
CA THR A 287 -20.81 -8.23 -20.77
C THR A 287 -21.99 -7.64 -20.02
N PHE A 288 -22.73 -8.47 -19.28
CA PHE A 288 -23.86 -8.02 -18.48
C PHE A 288 -23.41 -7.08 -17.36
N LEU A 289 -22.40 -7.49 -16.57
CA LEU A 289 -21.90 -6.69 -15.45
C LEU A 289 -21.24 -5.39 -15.92
N ARG A 290 -20.47 -5.40 -17.02
CA ARG A 290 -19.85 -4.20 -17.60
C ARG A 290 -20.89 -3.14 -17.99
N LYS A 291 -22.03 -3.56 -18.53
CA LYS A 291 -23.12 -2.66 -18.93
C LYS A 291 -23.64 -1.79 -17.78
N TYR A 292 -23.55 -2.28 -16.54
CA TYR A 292 -24.11 -1.65 -15.34
C TYR A 292 -23.05 -1.23 -14.33
N SER A 293 -21.77 -1.17 -14.73
CA SER A 293 -20.68 -0.80 -13.84
C SER A 293 -20.88 0.60 -13.28
N ASP A 294 -21.14 1.59 -14.13
CA ASP A 294 -21.32 3.00 -13.72
C ASP A 294 -22.54 3.21 -12.81
N ASP A 295 -23.63 2.47 -13.04
CA ASP A 295 -24.82 2.52 -12.19
C ASP A 295 -24.52 1.97 -10.79
N TYR A 296 -23.74 0.89 -10.71
CA TYR A 296 -23.24 0.38 -9.44
C TYR A 296 -22.30 1.38 -8.76
N LYS A 297 -21.42 2.08 -9.49
CA LYS A 297 -20.54 3.12 -8.91
C LYS A 297 -21.35 4.25 -8.27
N LYS A 298 -22.44 4.67 -8.93
CA LYS A 298 -23.26 5.81 -8.49
C LYS A 298 -24.22 5.45 -7.36
N GLY A 299 -24.81 4.26 -7.37
CA GLY A 299 -25.90 3.88 -6.46
C GLY A 299 -25.70 2.58 -5.68
N GLY A 300 -24.50 1.98 -5.73
CA GLY A 300 -24.21 0.67 -5.15
C GLY A 300 -25.12 -0.42 -5.71
N LEU A 301 -25.45 -1.41 -4.88
CA LEU A 301 -26.34 -2.49 -5.26
C LEU A 301 -27.73 -1.99 -5.69
N ASN A 302 -28.24 -0.92 -5.08
CA ASN A 302 -29.55 -0.35 -5.44
C ASN A 302 -29.51 0.28 -6.83
N GLY A 303 -28.43 1.01 -7.16
CA GLY A 303 -28.19 1.55 -8.50
C GLY A 303 -28.10 0.45 -9.56
N PHE A 304 -27.35 -0.62 -9.27
CA PHE A 304 -27.31 -1.79 -10.14
C PHE A 304 -28.68 -2.45 -10.32
N VAL A 305 -29.44 -2.68 -9.25
CA VAL A 305 -30.77 -3.30 -9.33
C VAL A 305 -31.71 -2.44 -10.18
N LEU A 306 -31.78 -1.13 -9.92
CA LEU A 306 -32.58 -0.21 -10.72
C LEU A 306 -32.19 -0.24 -12.20
N ALA A 307 -30.88 -0.18 -12.49
CA ALA A 307 -30.40 -0.12 -13.86
C ALA A 307 -30.57 -1.45 -14.61
N SER A 308 -30.37 -2.59 -13.94
CA SER A 308 -30.38 -3.93 -14.52
C SER A 308 -31.77 -4.58 -14.56
N THR A 309 -32.69 -4.19 -13.68
CA THR A 309 -34.05 -4.75 -13.61
C THR A 309 -35.12 -3.75 -14.04
N GLY A 310 -34.83 -2.44 -13.97
CA GLY A 310 -35.83 -1.38 -14.16
C GLY A 310 -36.68 -1.09 -12.92
N ILE A 311 -36.45 -1.77 -11.79
CA ILE A 311 -37.23 -1.61 -10.56
C ILE A 311 -36.75 -0.41 -9.76
N ASP A 312 -37.65 0.55 -9.53
CA ASP A 312 -37.45 1.64 -8.59
C ASP A 312 -37.99 1.26 -7.21
N ALA A 313 -37.08 0.80 -6.35
CA ALA A 313 -37.41 0.35 -5.01
C ALA A 313 -37.92 1.48 -4.08
N GLU A 314 -37.57 2.74 -4.35
CA GLU A 314 -38.02 3.89 -3.57
C GLU A 314 -39.45 4.27 -3.96
N LEU A 315 -39.75 4.32 -5.26
CA LEU A 315 -41.12 4.51 -5.76
C LEU A 315 -42.05 3.44 -5.17
N VAL A 316 -41.67 2.17 -5.24
CA VAL A 316 -42.50 1.08 -4.69
C VAL A 316 -42.55 1.16 -3.16
N GLY A 317 -41.44 1.50 -2.51
CA GLY A 317 -41.39 1.73 -1.06
C GLY A 317 -42.39 2.80 -0.59
N SER A 318 -42.49 3.92 -1.31
CA SER A 318 -43.40 5.02 -0.99
C SER A 318 -44.89 4.62 -1.03
N ILE A 319 -45.26 3.70 -1.93
CA ILE A 319 -46.62 3.15 -2.01
C ILE A 319 -46.93 2.26 -0.80
N PHE A 320 -45.93 1.54 -0.27
CA PHE A 320 -46.13 0.62 0.85
C PHE A 320 -46.06 1.27 2.22
N SER A 321 -45.23 2.30 2.39
CA SER A 321 -45.09 3.05 3.64
C SER A 321 -46.27 3.98 3.91
N ALA A 322 -47.21 4.13 2.97
CA ALA A 322 -48.39 4.96 3.14
C ALA A 322 -49.50 4.26 3.93
N ASP A 323 -50.01 4.95 4.95
CA ASP A 323 -51.02 4.41 5.87
C ASP A 323 -52.42 4.33 5.23
N GLY A 324 -52.89 3.09 5.04
CA GLY A 324 -54.24 2.79 4.57
C GLY A 324 -54.43 2.87 3.05
N ASN A 325 -55.43 2.14 2.54
CA ASN A 325 -55.66 1.95 1.10
C ASN A 325 -55.90 3.26 0.33
N MET A 326 -56.47 4.29 0.97
CA MET A 326 -56.70 5.61 0.38
C MET A 326 -55.39 6.35 0.10
N ALA A 327 -54.44 6.34 1.04
CA ALA A 327 -53.14 6.99 0.86
C ALA A 327 -52.31 6.29 -0.23
N LYS A 328 -52.33 4.96 -0.25
CA LYS A 328 -51.71 4.15 -1.32
C LYS A 328 -52.30 4.45 -2.69
N GLY A 329 -53.63 4.47 -2.78
CA GLY A 329 -54.34 4.79 -4.02
C GLY A 329 -54.05 6.21 -4.53
N LYS A 330 -53.87 7.17 -3.60
CA LYS A 330 -53.46 8.53 -3.93
C LYS A 330 -52.06 8.57 -4.53
N ILE A 331 -51.08 7.91 -3.91
CA ILE A 331 -49.70 7.85 -4.44
C ILE A 331 -49.67 7.16 -5.81
N VAL A 332 -50.39 6.05 -5.99
CA VAL A 332 -50.48 5.35 -7.28
C VAL A 332 -51.08 6.25 -8.36
N LYS A 333 -52.09 7.04 -8.03
CA LYS A 333 -52.70 8.01 -8.95
C LYS A 333 -51.74 9.15 -9.28
N ASP A 334 -51.12 9.75 -8.28
CA ASP A 334 -50.26 10.92 -8.42
C ASP A 334 -48.93 10.57 -9.12
N ARG A 335 -48.44 9.33 -8.94
CA ARG A 335 -47.20 8.79 -9.53
C ARG A 335 -47.46 7.83 -10.69
N PHE A 336 -48.67 7.79 -11.26
CA PHE A 336 -49.04 6.75 -12.23
C PHE A 336 -48.14 6.73 -13.47
N GLY A 337 -47.74 7.92 -13.96
CA GLY A 337 -46.80 8.04 -15.09
C GLY A 337 -45.44 7.39 -14.79
N ASP A 338 -44.94 7.51 -13.56
CA ASP A 338 -43.68 6.91 -13.15
C ASP A 338 -43.77 5.38 -13.04
N ILE A 339 -44.92 4.88 -12.58
CA ILE A 339 -45.22 3.44 -12.56
C ILE A 339 -45.24 2.89 -13.99
N GLN A 340 -45.83 3.60 -14.96
CA GLN A 340 -45.83 3.20 -16.36
C GLN A 340 -44.40 3.15 -16.95
N VAL A 341 -43.57 4.15 -16.63
CA VAL A 341 -42.16 4.18 -17.03
C VAL A 341 -41.39 2.99 -16.42
N MET A 342 -41.60 2.72 -15.13
CA MET A 342 -40.98 1.59 -14.44
C MET A 342 -41.38 0.25 -15.07
N VAL A 343 -42.68 0.04 -15.33
CA VAL A 343 -43.18 -1.18 -15.98
C VAL A 343 -42.58 -1.39 -17.36
N LYS A 344 -42.47 -0.32 -18.16
CA LYS A 344 -41.77 -0.38 -19.45
C LYS A 344 -40.31 -0.81 -19.28
N ASN A 345 -39.59 -0.19 -18.34
CA ASN A 345 -38.19 -0.52 -18.05
C ASN A 345 -38.02 -1.97 -17.58
N ILE A 346 -38.93 -2.48 -16.74
CA ILE A 346 -38.96 -3.89 -16.32
C ILE A 346 -39.14 -4.80 -17.53
N GLY A 347 -40.09 -4.48 -18.41
CA GLY A 347 -40.32 -5.20 -19.66
C GLY A 347 -39.05 -5.36 -20.51
N GLU A 348 -38.27 -4.29 -20.62
CA GLU A 348 -37.04 -4.25 -21.43
C GLU A 348 -35.82 -4.91 -20.77
N LYS A 349 -35.69 -4.80 -19.44
CA LYS A 349 -34.45 -5.14 -18.73
C LYS A 349 -34.49 -6.49 -18.00
N MET A 350 -35.64 -6.87 -17.45
CA MET A 350 -35.81 -8.08 -16.64
C MET A 350 -35.40 -9.38 -17.36
N PRO A 351 -35.69 -9.59 -18.66
CA PRO A 351 -35.26 -10.82 -19.35
C PRO A 351 -33.74 -11.02 -19.35
N ALA A 352 -32.98 -9.94 -19.53
CA ALA A 352 -31.53 -9.99 -19.52
C ALA A 352 -30.99 -10.30 -18.11
N PHE A 353 -31.64 -9.73 -17.08
CA PHE A 353 -31.31 -10.00 -15.67
C PHE A 353 -31.57 -11.47 -15.29
N ILE A 354 -32.73 -12.03 -15.65
CA ILE A 354 -33.05 -13.44 -15.40
C ILE A 354 -32.03 -14.35 -16.10
N LYS A 355 -31.74 -14.10 -17.39
CA LYS A 355 -30.73 -14.86 -18.15
C LYS A 355 -29.34 -14.82 -17.49
N PHE A 356 -28.94 -13.65 -16.99
CA PHE A 356 -27.68 -13.48 -16.26
C PHE A 356 -27.61 -14.38 -15.02
N PHE A 357 -28.65 -14.40 -14.18
CA PHE A 357 -28.68 -15.25 -12.99
C PHE A 357 -28.69 -16.75 -13.33
N HIS A 358 -29.43 -17.18 -14.35
CA HIS A 358 -29.37 -18.58 -14.78
C HIS A 358 -27.97 -18.99 -15.24
N THR A 359 -27.26 -18.11 -15.96
CA THR A 359 -25.88 -18.37 -16.41
C THR A 359 -24.96 -18.64 -15.21
N ILE A 360 -25.09 -17.85 -14.14
CA ILE A 360 -24.33 -18.06 -12.89
C ILE A 360 -24.75 -19.37 -12.20
N LEU A 361 -26.05 -19.58 -12.03
CA LEU A 361 -26.58 -20.69 -11.26
C LEU A 361 -26.31 -22.06 -11.92
N ASN A 362 -26.28 -22.13 -13.26
CA ASN A 362 -25.97 -23.35 -14.00
C ASN A 362 -24.59 -23.93 -13.65
N ASN A 363 -23.63 -23.07 -13.31
CA ASN A 363 -22.27 -23.48 -12.96
C ASN A 363 -22.04 -23.59 -11.44
N SER A 364 -22.94 -23.03 -10.63
CA SER A 364 -22.75 -22.88 -9.19
C SER A 364 -22.60 -24.21 -8.44
N GLY A 365 -23.33 -25.25 -8.84
CA GLY A 365 -23.24 -26.57 -8.22
C GLY A 365 -21.84 -27.18 -8.35
N THR A 366 -21.32 -27.22 -9.58
CA THR A 366 -19.96 -27.68 -9.90
C THR A 366 -18.91 -26.81 -9.22
N PHE A 367 -19.10 -25.48 -9.23
CA PHE A 367 -18.18 -24.56 -8.56
C PHE A 367 -18.01 -24.90 -7.07
N VAL A 368 -19.11 -25.14 -6.35
CA VAL A 368 -19.06 -25.50 -4.92
C VAL A 368 -18.44 -26.88 -4.69
N ASP A 369 -18.68 -27.84 -5.58
CA ASP A 369 -17.99 -29.14 -5.52
C ASP A 369 -16.47 -28.95 -5.62
N GLN A 370 -16.03 -28.13 -6.56
CA GLN A 370 -14.61 -27.85 -6.79
C GLN A 370 -13.97 -26.99 -5.70
N LEU A 371 -14.70 -26.08 -5.06
CA LEU A 371 -14.19 -25.38 -3.87
C LEU A 371 -13.78 -26.37 -2.78
N LYS A 372 -14.59 -27.41 -2.55
CA LYS A 372 -14.27 -28.46 -1.58
C LYS A 372 -13.09 -29.31 -2.04
N GLU A 373 -13.06 -29.73 -3.31
CA GLU A 373 -11.97 -30.56 -3.85
C GLU A 373 -10.61 -29.85 -3.83
N ASN A 374 -10.63 -28.52 -3.91
CA ASN A 374 -9.44 -27.68 -3.88
C ASN A 374 -9.10 -27.14 -2.48
N GLY A 375 -9.80 -27.57 -1.42
CA GLY A 375 -9.46 -27.28 -0.03
C GLY A 375 -9.99 -25.96 0.53
N TYR A 376 -10.84 -25.22 -0.20
CA TYR A 376 -11.38 -23.94 0.27
C TYR A 376 -12.50 -24.08 1.30
N ILE A 377 -13.25 -25.19 1.26
CA ILE A 377 -14.38 -25.46 2.15
C ILE A 377 -14.42 -26.93 2.56
N ASP A 378 -15.05 -27.21 3.70
CA ASP A 378 -15.34 -28.58 4.13
C ASP A 378 -16.70 -29.11 3.62
N GLU A 379 -17.01 -30.37 3.95
CA GLU A 379 -18.28 -31.01 3.55
C GLU A 379 -19.52 -30.39 4.21
N THR A 380 -19.38 -29.77 5.38
CA THR A 380 -20.48 -29.10 6.09
C THR A 380 -20.82 -27.79 5.38
N GLN A 381 -19.81 -26.97 5.12
CA GLN A 381 -19.92 -25.72 4.36
C GLN A 381 -20.46 -25.98 2.96
N LYS A 382 -19.95 -27.00 2.25
CA LYS A 382 -20.46 -27.43 0.94
C LYS A 382 -21.97 -27.68 0.95
N LYS A 383 -22.48 -28.43 1.93
CA LYS A 383 -23.93 -28.70 2.06
C LYS A 383 -24.72 -27.43 2.33
N SER A 384 -24.22 -26.56 3.21
CA SER A 384 -24.84 -25.28 3.53
C SER A 384 -24.93 -24.38 2.30
N ILE A 385 -23.82 -24.17 1.59
CA ILE A 385 -23.75 -23.33 0.39
C ILE A 385 -24.67 -23.88 -0.70
N LYS A 386 -24.69 -25.19 -0.97
CA LYS A 386 -25.62 -25.80 -1.95
C LYS A 386 -27.09 -25.59 -1.57
N LYS A 387 -27.43 -25.65 -0.28
CA LYS A 387 -28.78 -25.34 0.20
C LYS A 387 -29.15 -23.88 -0.08
N GLN A 388 -28.23 -22.94 0.19
CA GLN A 388 -28.47 -21.52 -0.07
C GLN A 388 -28.58 -21.22 -1.57
N LEU A 389 -27.74 -21.83 -2.41
CA LEU A 389 -27.85 -21.69 -3.88
C LEU A 389 -29.21 -22.18 -4.40
N LYS A 390 -29.77 -23.24 -3.82
CA LYS A 390 -31.13 -23.69 -4.16
C LYS A 390 -32.18 -22.65 -3.78
N ILE A 391 -32.02 -21.99 -2.63
CA ILE A 391 -32.91 -20.88 -2.22
C ILE A 391 -32.81 -19.73 -3.23
N VAL A 392 -31.60 -19.32 -3.60
CA VAL A 392 -31.35 -18.28 -4.62
C VAL A 392 -32.03 -18.65 -5.95
N ASN A 393 -31.88 -19.89 -6.41
CA ASN A 393 -32.52 -20.37 -7.64
C ASN A 393 -34.06 -20.32 -7.57
N ASN A 394 -34.64 -20.67 -6.42
CA ASN A 394 -36.07 -20.55 -6.20
C ASN A 394 -36.52 -19.08 -6.27
N LYS A 395 -35.76 -18.15 -5.69
CA LYS A 395 -36.08 -16.70 -5.75
C LYS A 395 -36.00 -16.11 -7.15
N ILE A 396 -35.08 -16.61 -7.99
CA ILE A 396 -35.07 -16.26 -9.41
C ILE A 396 -36.31 -16.81 -10.13
N SER A 397 -36.74 -18.03 -9.79
CA SER A 397 -37.96 -18.61 -10.36
C SER A 397 -39.21 -17.82 -9.94
N ASP A 398 -39.27 -17.35 -8.69
CA ASP A 398 -40.34 -16.47 -8.21
C ASP A 398 -40.39 -15.17 -9.04
N ILE A 399 -39.24 -14.52 -9.28
CA ILE A 399 -39.14 -13.33 -10.13
C ILE A 399 -39.65 -13.61 -11.55
N GLU A 400 -39.28 -14.75 -12.14
CA GLU A 400 -39.73 -15.12 -13.47
C GLU A 400 -41.26 -15.28 -13.54
N ILE A 401 -41.86 -15.95 -12.54
CA ILE A 401 -43.31 -16.11 -12.43
C ILE A 401 -43.99 -14.74 -12.35
N GLN A 402 -43.54 -13.86 -11.45
CA GLN A 402 -44.14 -12.54 -11.29
C GLN A 402 -43.96 -11.67 -12.54
N TYR A 403 -42.84 -11.82 -13.26
CA TYR A 403 -42.63 -11.14 -14.53
C TYR A 403 -43.59 -11.61 -15.62
N GLN A 404 -43.89 -12.92 -15.73
CA GLN A 404 -44.90 -13.40 -16.68
C GLN A 404 -46.30 -12.93 -16.31
N GLN A 405 -46.63 -12.89 -15.02
CA GLN A 405 -47.93 -12.38 -14.54
C GLN A 405 -48.08 -10.87 -14.83
N LEU A 406 -47.02 -10.09 -14.65
CA LEU A 406 -46.99 -8.68 -15.05
C LEU A 406 -47.26 -8.52 -16.56
N LYS A 407 -46.61 -9.32 -17.40
CA LYS A 407 -46.86 -9.30 -18.86
C LYS A 407 -48.31 -9.62 -19.21
N TYR A 408 -48.91 -10.59 -18.54
CA TYR A 408 -50.32 -10.92 -18.73
C TYR A 408 -51.24 -9.77 -18.31
N ALA A 409 -50.98 -9.16 -17.14
CA ALA A 409 -51.73 -7.99 -16.67
C ALA A 409 -51.63 -6.80 -17.63
N LEU A 410 -50.46 -6.58 -18.24
CA LEU A 410 -50.27 -5.58 -19.29
C LEU A 410 -51.10 -5.88 -20.54
N SER A 411 -51.15 -7.14 -20.98
CA SER A 411 -51.92 -7.53 -22.17
C SER A 411 -53.43 -7.33 -22.01
N THR A 412 -53.91 -7.30 -20.76
CA THR A 412 -55.33 -7.12 -20.42
C THR A 412 -55.67 -5.70 -19.94
N ASN A 413 -54.69 -4.77 -19.95
CA ASN A 413 -54.82 -3.41 -19.42
C ASN A 413 -55.37 -3.34 -17.98
N ASN A 414 -55.15 -4.39 -17.17
CA ASN A 414 -55.64 -4.43 -15.80
C ASN A 414 -54.68 -3.66 -14.87
N VAL A 415 -54.96 -2.37 -14.67
CA VAL A 415 -54.12 -1.46 -13.87
C VAL A 415 -53.89 -1.95 -12.44
N VAL A 416 -54.91 -2.53 -11.79
CA VAL A 416 -54.79 -3.04 -10.42
C VAL A 416 -53.83 -4.23 -10.38
N ALA A 417 -53.96 -5.16 -11.34
CA ALA A 417 -53.08 -6.31 -11.44
C ALA A 417 -51.64 -5.90 -11.82
N ILE A 418 -51.47 -4.87 -12.67
CA ILE A 418 -50.15 -4.33 -13.02
C ILE A 418 -49.43 -3.83 -11.76
N VAL A 419 -50.11 -2.99 -10.95
CA VAL A 419 -49.53 -2.47 -9.70
C VAL A 419 -49.23 -3.60 -8.73
N TYR A 420 -50.13 -4.58 -8.61
CA TYR A 420 -49.93 -5.75 -7.75
C TYR A 420 -48.68 -6.55 -8.14
N TYR A 421 -48.52 -6.94 -9.40
CA TYR A 421 -47.38 -7.76 -9.83
C TYR A 421 -46.05 -7.01 -9.86
N VAL A 422 -46.07 -5.68 -10.07
CA VAL A 422 -44.88 -4.84 -9.84
C VAL A 422 -44.43 -4.93 -8.38
N CYS A 423 -45.37 -4.87 -7.44
CA CYS A 423 -45.07 -4.98 -6.02
C CYS A 423 -44.52 -6.36 -5.65
N GLU A 424 -45.13 -7.43 -6.16
CA GLU A 424 -44.65 -8.80 -5.96
C GLU A 424 -43.23 -8.98 -6.50
N LEU A 425 -42.94 -8.46 -7.71
CA LEU A 425 -41.58 -8.44 -8.28
C LEU A 425 -40.56 -7.78 -7.36
N VAL A 426 -40.88 -6.60 -6.81
CA VAL A 426 -40.00 -5.90 -5.87
C VAL A 426 -39.78 -6.73 -4.60
N GLY A 427 -40.84 -7.36 -4.09
CA GLY A 427 -40.75 -8.31 -2.98
C GLY A 427 -39.77 -9.45 -3.30
N SER A 428 -39.94 -10.12 -4.44
CA SER A 428 -39.07 -11.22 -4.86
C SER A 428 -37.62 -10.78 -5.06
N VAL A 429 -37.36 -9.59 -5.62
CA VAL A 429 -35.99 -9.04 -5.72
C VAL A 429 -35.38 -8.74 -4.34
N LYS A 430 -36.16 -8.22 -3.39
CA LYS A 430 -35.69 -8.02 -2.01
C LYS A 430 -35.36 -9.35 -1.32
N GLU A 431 -36.19 -10.37 -1.50
CA GLU A 431 -35.93 -11.71 -0.96
C GLU A 431 -34.71 -12.38 -1.61
N LEU A 432 -34.51 -12.20 -2.92
CA LEU A 432 -33.29 -12.61 -3.61
C LEU A 432 -32.06 -11.95 -2.99
N LYS A 433 -32.12 -10.64 -2.75
CA LYS A 433 -31.04 -9.90 -2.09
C LYS A 433 -30.72 -10.49 -0.71
N ALA A 434 -31.72 -10.74 0.12
CA ALA A 434 -31.52 -11.36 1.44
C ALA A 434 -30.91 -12.77 1.35
N ALA A 435 -31.33 -13.57 0.35
CA ALA A 435 -30.73 -14.88 0.10
C ALA A 435 -29.25 -14.77 -0.31
N LEU A 436 -28.89 -13.77 -1.13
CA LEU A 436 -27.51 -13.50 -1.51
C LEU A 436 -26.65 -13.02 -0.32
N GLU A 437 -27.20 -12.19 0.57
CA GLU A 437 -26.52 -11.76 1.81
C GLU A 437 -26.23 -12.94 2.75
N THR A 438 -27.16 -13.91 2.80
CA THR A 438 -26.95 -15.15 3.55
C THR A 438 -25.85 -16.01 2.90
N LEU A 439 -25.86 -16.13 1.57
CA LEU A 439 -24.83 -16.84 0.82
C LEU A 439 -23.44 -16.21 0.97
N ASP A 440 -23.34 -14.89 0.98
CA ASP A 440 -22.11 -14.15 1.26
C ASP A 440 -21.53 -14.53 2.63
N THR A 441 -22.39 -14.60 3.65
CA THR A 441 -22.00 -15.01 5.00
C THR A 441 -21.42 -16.44 5.02
N GLU A 442 -22.08 -17.38 4.33
CA GLU A 442 -21.65 -18.80 4.26
C GLU A 442 -20.36 -19.00 3.45
N THR A 443 -20.06 -18.07 2.53
CA THR A 443 -18.88 -18.16 1.64
C THR A 443 -17.72 -17.28 2.08
N LYS A 444 -17.90 -16.48 3.12
CA LYS A 444 -16.94 -15.47 3.59
C LYS A 444 -15.52 -15.98 3.79
N ASP A 445 -15.35 -17.12 4.46
CA ASP A 445 -14.01 -17.66 4.75
C ASP A 445 -13.33 -18.20 3.50
N ALA A 446 -14.09 -18.86 2.61
CA ALA A 446 -13.58 -19.31 1.32
C ALA A 446 -13.18 -18.12 0.43
N LEU A 447 -14.02 -17.09 0.37
CA LEU A 447 -13.71 -15.85 -0.34
C LEU A 447 -12.47 -15.18 0.21
N LYS A 448 -12.30 -15.14 1.54
CA LYS A 448 -11.10 -14.60 2.18
C LYS A 448 -9.84 -15.37 1.75
N LEU A 449 -9.87 -16.70 1.75
CA LEU A 449 -8.73 -17.51 1.28
C LEU A 449 -8.39 -17.25 -0.19
N ILE A 450 -9.40 -17.05 -1.03
CA ILE A 450 -9.22 -16.66 -2.43
C ILE A 450 -8.56 -15.28 -2.53
N VAL A 451 -9.08 -14.29 -1.80
CA VAL A 451 -8.52 -12.92 -1.77
C VAL A 451 -7.09 -12.91 -1.24
N ASP A 452 -6.80 -13.69 -0.19
CA ASP A 452 -5.49 -13.76 0.44
C ASP A 452 -4.39 -14.21 -0.55
N GLY A 453 -4.72 -15.03 -1.56
CA GLY A 453 -3.81 -15.42 -2.64
C GLY A 453 -3.30 -14.24 -3.49
N HIS A 454 -4.02 -13.11 -3.47
CA HIS A 454 -3.62 -11.86 -4.14
C HIS A 454 -2.56 -11.07 -3.34
N SER A 455 -2.33 -11.38 -2.06
CA SER A 455 -1.48 -10.59 -1.17
C SER A 455 0.01 -10.61 -1.51
N ILE A 456 0.65 -9.43 -1.50
CA ILE A 456 2.12 -9.27 -1.57
C ILE A 456 2.80 -9.96 -0.39
N VAL A 457 2.22 -9.90 0.81
CA VAL A 457 2.79 -10.51 2.02
C VAL A 457 2.81 -12.04 1.90
N GLN A 458 1.77 -12.64 1.33
CA GLN A 458 1.76 -14.08 1.07
C GLN A 458 2.81 -14.47 0.03
N MET A 459 3.00 -13.65 -1.02
CA MET A 459 4.09 -13.83 -1.98
C MET A 459 5.47 -13.77 -1.31
N LEU A 460 5.73 -12.74 -0.49
CA LEU A 460 6.98 -12.58 0.26
C LEU A 460 7.27 -13.78 1.17
N ASN A 461 6.26 -14.24 1.91
CA ASN A 461 6.35 -15.42 2.78
C ASN A 461 6.68 -16.68 1.98
N ALA A 462 6.02 -16.89 0.86
CA ALA A 462 6.24 -18.06 0.01
C ALA A 462 7.66 -18.08 -0.59
N LEU A 463 8.18 -16.92 -1.00
CA LEU A 463 9.54 -16.79 -1.53
C LEU A 463 10.62 -16.97 -0.46
N SER A 464 10.31 -16.63 0.80
CA SER A 464 11.31 -16.61 1.88
C SER A 464 11.20 -17.76 2.88
N LYS A 465 10.18 -18.63 2.76
CA LYS A 465 9.95 -19.81 3.62
C LYS A 465 11.20 -20.69 3.80
N GLY A 466 12.00 -20.87 2.74
CA GLY A 466 13.22 -21.68 2.78
C GLY A 466 14.39 -21.07 3.57
N LYS A 467 14.31 -19.77 3.90
CA LYS A 467 15.35 -19.02 4.63
C LYS A 467 15.04 -18.83 6.12
N GLY A 468 13.95 -19.42 6.63
CA GLY A 468 13.47 -19.16 8.00
C GLY A 468 12.81 -17.78 8.21
N PHE A 469 12.69 -16.98 7.15
CA PHE A 469 12.07 -15.67 7.19
C PHE A 469 10.58 -15.72 6.84
N SER A 470 9.84 -14.84 7.50
CA SER A 470 8.46 -14.48 7.18
C SER A 470 8.28 -12.98 7.36
N TYR A 471 7.19 -12.43 6.84
CA TYR A 471 6.89 -11.02 6.81
C TYR A 471 5.52 -10.78 7.43
N LYS A 472 5.40 -9.68 8.17
CA LYS A 472 4.12 -9.14 8.63
C LYS A 472 4.17 -7.62 8.44
N GLY A 473 3.35 -7.12 7.49
CA GLY A 473 3.53 -5.76 6.99
C GLY A 473 4.87 -5.65 6.27
N SER A 474 5.65 -4.63 6.60
CA SER A 474 7.01 -4.47 6.09
C SER A 474 8.07 -5.18 6.92
N ASP A 475 7.79 -5.61 8.16
CA ASP A 475 8.80 -6.15 9.08
C ASP A 475 9.18 -7.61 8.76
N ILE A 476 10.46 -7.92 8.94
CA ILE A 476 11.00 -9.28 8.87
C ILE A 476 10.85 -9.98 10.22
N TYR A 477 10.32 -11.20 10.16
CA TYR A 477 10.25 -12.14 11.26
C TYR A 477 11.09 -13.37 10.95
N PHE A 478 12.02 -13.69 11.83
CA PHE A 478 12.80 -14.91 11.74
C PHE A 478 12.21 -15.98 12.64
N THR A 479 12.18 -17.22 12.15
CA THR A 479 11.68 -18.39 12.88
C THR A 479 12.84 -19.38 13.06
N GLY A 480 13.26 -19.56 14.31
CA GLY A 480 14.29 -20.53 14.71
C GLY A 480 13.75 -21.58 15.67
N LYS A 481 14.62 -22.47 16.13
CA LYS A 481 14.31 -23.44 17.21
C LYS A 481 15.12 -23.09 18.45
N SER A 482 14.49 -23.20 19.62
CA SER A 482 15.19 -23.12 20.90
C SER A 482 16.09 -24.34 21.12
N GLY A 483 16.97 -24.27 22.12
CA GLY A 483 17.72 -25.44 22.59
C GLY A 483 16.83 -26.59 23.11
N SER A 484 15.56 -26.33 23.43
CA SER A 484 14.53 -27.34 23.79
C SER A 484 13.74 -27.86 22.58
N GLY A 485 13.99 -27.35 21.37
CA GLY A 485 13.31 -27.74 20.13
C GLY A 485 12.00 -26.99 19.85
N GLU A 486 11.60 -26.06 20.71
CA GLU A 486 10.41 -25.22 20.53
C GLU A 486 10.65 -24.15 19.46
N THR A 487 9.62 -23.86 18.66
CA THR A 487 9.71 -22.83 17.63
C THR A 487 9.67 -21.43 18.25
N ILE A 488 10.72 -20.65 18.04
CA ILE A 488 10.79 -19.24 18.46
C ILE A 488 10.66 -18.35 17.23
N LYS A 489 9.79 -17.35 17.31
CA LYS A 489 9.59 -16.34 16.26
C LYS A 489 9.91 -14.95 16.80
N VAL A 490 10.84 -14.24 16.17
CA VAL A 490 11.29 -12.90 16.58
C VAL A 490 11.04 -11.90 15.46
N ASN A 491 10.50 -10.73 15.80
CA ASN A 491 10.47 -9.58 14.89
C ASN A 491 11.88 -8.98 14.82
N LEU A 492 12.63 -9.38 13.80
CA LEU A 492 14.03 -9.01 13.64
C LEU A 492 14.16 -7.52 13.32
N SER A 493 13.30 -7.00 12.44
CA SER A 493 13.27 -5.57 12.10
C SER A 493 13.08 -4.69 13.35
N SER A 494 12.16 -5.06 14.24
CA SER A 494 11.92 -4.31 15.47
C SER A 494 13.10 -4.39 16.44
N ALA A 495 13.73 -5.55 16.58
CA ALA A 495 14.88 -5.69 17.47
C ALA A 495 16.07 -4.85 17.00
N VAL A 496 16.34 -4.86 15.70
CA VAL A 496 17.37 -4.05 15.06
C VAL A 496 17.12 -2.57 15.30
N ARG A 497 15.87 -2.09 15.14
CA ARG A 497 15.49 -0.69 15.45
C ARG A 497 15.71 -0.33 16.92
N ILE A 498 15.29 -1.20 17.85
CA ILE A 498 15.49 -0.96 19.30
C ILE A 498 16.99 -0.83 19.60
N TYR A 499 17.82 -1.70 19.02
CA TYR A 499 19.25 -1.65 19.21
C TYR A 499 19.86 -0.35 18.66
N GLN A 500 19.59 -0.02 17.40
CA GLN A 500 20.19 1.16 16.75
C GLN A 500 19.75 2.47 17.41
N ASN A 501 18.44 2.64 17.60
CA ASN A 501 17.90 3.85 18.24
C ASN A 501 18.36 3.94 19.70
N GLY A 502 18.41 2.80 20.41
CA GLY A 502 18.92 2.74 21.77
C GLY A 502 20.39 3.15 21.83
N MET A 503 21.24 2.61 20.94
CA MET A 503 22.66 2.93 20.88
C MET A 503 22.90 4.41 20.60
N LYS A 504 22.16 5.00 19.65
CA LYS A 504 22.23 6.44 19.37
C LYS A 504 21.88 7.29 20.59
N ILE A 505 20.81 6.95 21.31
CA ILE A 505 20.44 7.66 22.54
C ILE A 505 21.55 7.56 23.60
N VAL A 506 22.23 6.41 23.70
CA VAL A 506 23.38 6.25 24.60
C VAL A 506 24.56 7.11 24.16
N GLU A 507 24.87 7.16 22.87
CA GLU A 507 25.93 8.01 22.32
C GLU A 507 25.63 9.50 22.59
N ASP A 508 24.38 9.95 22.37
CA ASP A 508 23.94 11.32 22.67
C ASP A 508 24.06 11.63 24.19
N MET A 509 23.74 10.66 25.06
CA MET A 509 23.93 10.79 26.51
C MET A 509 25.42 10.93 26.87
N GLU A 510 26.29 10.10 26.30
CA GLU A 510 27.74 10.15 26.54
C GLU A 510 28.35 11.49 26.07
N GLU A 511 27.90 12.01 24.93
CA GLU A 511 28.30 13.34 24.44
C GLU A 511 27.83 14.45 25.39
N ALA A 512 26.58 14.41 25.83
CA ALA A 512 26.02 15.39 26.77
C ALA A 512 26.75 15.38 28.12
N ILE A 513 27.09 14.20 28.65
CA ILE A 513 27.89 14.06 29.88
C ILE A 513 29.28 14.66 29.69
N SER A 514 29.93 14.39 28.55
CA SER A 514 31.26 14.92 28.23
C SER A 514 31.23 16.44 28.13
N LYS A 515 30.18 17.00 27.51
CA LYS A 515 29.98 18.46 27.42
C LYS A 515 29.75 19.08 28.80
N TYR A 516 28.91 18.47 29.64
CA TYR A 516 28.69 18.91 31.01
C TYR A 516 29.99 18.94 31.82
N GLN A 517 30.76 17.85 31.77
CA GLN A 517 32.05 17.76 32.47
C GLN A 517 33.00 18.88 32.02
N LYS A 518 33.09 19.12 30.71
CA LYS A 518 33.93 20.19 30.15
C LYS A 518 33.50 21.58 30.63
N VAL A 519 32.21 21.90 30.56
CA VAL A 519 31.69 23.22 30.98
C VAL A 519 31.93 23.43 32.48
N TYR A 520 31.71 22.40 33.31
CA TYR A 520 31.97 22.52 34.74
C TYR A 520 33.45 22.82 35.02
N SER A 521 34.37 22.06 34.42
CA SER A 521 35.81 22.28 34.63
C SER A 521 36.26 23.67 34.18
N GLN A 522 35.73 24.20 33.08
CA GLN A 522 36.08 25.53 32.58
C GLN A 522 35.49 26.66 33.44
N GLU A 523 34.18 26.62 33.69
CA GLU A 523 33.46 27.73 34.32
C GLU A 523 33.59 27.76 35.85
N ILE A 524 33.93 26.62 36.46
CA ILE A 524 33.98 26.50 37.92
C ILE A 524 35.41 26.25 38.38
N ASP A 525 36.08 25.19 37.90
CA ASP A 525 37.39 24.81 38.42
C ASP A 525 38.49 25.77 37.92
N GLU A 526 38.58 26.00 36.61
CA GLU A 526 39.56 26.89 35.98
C GLU A 526 39.33 28.36 36.38
N ASP A 527 38.10 28.88 36.24
CA ASP A 527 37.78 30.26 36.64
C ASP A 527 38.06 30.54 38.13
N PHE A 528 37.80 29.57 39.02
CA PHE A 528 38.16 29.72 40.43
C PHE A 528 39.69 29.81 40.61
N VAL A 529 40.44 28.94 39.94
CA VAL A 529 41.92 28.96 40.00
C VAL A 529 42.47 30.28 39.45
N ASP A 530 41.94 30.76 38.32
CA ASP A 530 42.37 32.00 37.69
C ASP A 530 42.07 33.21 38.58
N LYS A 531 40.86 33.29 39.15
CA LYS A 531 40.49 34.35 40.09
C LYS A 531 41.33 34.31 41.36
N LYS A 532 41.57 33.11 41.91
CA LYS A 532 42.45 32.93 43.08
C LYS A 532 43.86 33.41 42.75
N GLN A 533 44.40 33.03 41.60
CA GLN A 533 45.74 33.42 41.19
C GLN A 533 45.84 34.93 40.95
N ALA A 534 44.83 35.55 40.34
CA ALA A 534 44.76 37.00 40.15
C ALA A 534 44.77 37.74 41.50
N ILE A 535 44.03 37.24 42.50
CA ILE A 535 44.04 37.82 43.86
C ILE A 535 45.41 37.64 44.53
N ILE A 536 46.01 36.44 44.46
CA ILE A 536 47.36 36.19 45.00
C ILE A 536 48.38 37.13 44.36
N THR A 537 48.35 37.29 43.04
CA THR A 537 49.23 38.22 42.32
C THR A 537 49.03 39.66 42.77
N ALA A 538 47.78 40.10 42.99
CA ALA A 538 47.49 41.42 43.52
C ALA A 538 48.00 41.59 44.96
N ILE A 539 47.86 40.57 45.82
CA ILE A 539 48.39 40.55 47.18
C ILE A 539 49.91 40.69 47.16
N HIS A 540 50.62 39.84 46.41
CA HIS A 540 52.08 39.91 46.32
C HIS A 540 52.56 41.28 45.84
N HIS A 541 51.90 41.85 44.82
CA HIS A 541 52.24 43.19 44.35
C HIS A 541 52.05 44.26 45.44
N MET A 542 51.01 44.14 46.27
CA MET A 542 50.79 45.02 47.43
C MET A 542 51.87 44.88 48.49
N GLU A 543 52.27 43.65 48.82
CA GLU A 543 53.28 43.37 49.84
C GLU A 543 54.69 43.77 49.41
N GLU A 544 55.03 43.60 48.12
CA GLU A 544 56.31 44.03 47.53
C GLU A 544 56.40 45.55 47.35
N ASN A 545 55.26 46.23 47.15
CA ASN A 545 55.20 47.67 46.89
C ASN A 545 54.33 48.45 47.90
N PRO A 546 54.58 48.38 49.22
CA PRO A 546 53.69 48.96 50.24
C PRO A 546 53.39 50.45 50.02
N SER A 547 54.39 51.23 49.63
CA SER A 547 54.25 52.68 49.46
C SER A 547 53.34 53.07 48.28
N HIS A 548 53.17 52.22 47.26
CA HIS A 548 52.23 52.48 46.15
C HIS A 548 50.76 52.46 46.61
N TYR A 549 50.47 51.73 47.69
CA TYR A 549 49.12 51.57 48.23
C TYR A 549 48.82 52.44 49.46
N ALA A 550 49.77 53.31 49.85
CA ALA A 550 49.64 54.15 51.03
C ALA A 550 48.42 55.08 50.98
N PHE A 551 48.12 55.65 49.79
CA PHE A 551 46.96 56.51 49.60
C PHE A 551 45.63 55.73 49.68
N ASP A 552 45.56 54.55 49.06
CA ASP A 552 44.35 53.72 49.05
C ASP A 552 43.97 53.19 50.46
N LEU A 553 44.97 52.89 51.29
CA LEU A 553 44.78 52.43 52.66
C LEU A 553 44.45 53.57 53.63
N GLN A 554 44.94 54.79 53.36
CA GLN A 554 44.68 55.98 54.18
C GLN A 554 43.19 56.31 54.30
N PHE A 555 42.38 55.98 53.29
CA PHE A 555 40.93 56.20 53.30
C PHE A 555 40.13 55.05 53.91
N ARG A 556 40.72 53.85 54.07
CA ARG A 556 40.02 52.65 54.56
C ARG A 556 40.30 52.33 56.03
N LEU A 557 41.47 52.71 56.54
CA LEU A 557 41.78 52.61 57.96
C LEU A 557 41.15 53.80 58.68
N ALA A 558 40.41 53.54 59.77
CA ALA A 558 39.67 54.55 60.51
C ALA A 558 40.52 55.80 60.77
N ALA A 559 39.98 56.96 60.42
CA ALA A 559 40.66 58.25 60.47
C ALA A 559 41.36 58.47 61.81
N GLY A 560 42.69 58.40 61.81
CA GLY A 560 43.49 58.53 63.03
C GLY A 560 44.90 57.92 62.97
N PHE A 561 45.22 57.13 61.93
CA PHE A 561 46.49 56.39 61.86
C PHE A 561 47.52 56.89 60.82
N ASN A 562 47.36 58.06 60.18
CA ASN A 562 48.39 58.58 59.28
C ASN A 562 48.45 60.11 59.27
N HIS A 563 49.62 60.66 59.62
CA HIS A 563 50.04 61.99 59.19
C HIS A 563 50.39 61.95 57.69
N THR A 564 50.29 63.09 56.99
CA THR A 564 50.45 63.23 55.53
C THR A 564 51.83 62.81 54.97
N PHE A 565 52.74 62.30 55.82
CA PHE A 565 54.11 61.94 55.49
C PHE A 565 54.57 60.61 56.12
N ASP A 566 53.67 59.83 56.72
CA ASP A 566 54.03 58.54 57.31
C ASP A 566 54.33 57.52 56.21
N LYS A 567 55.52 56.90 56.29
CA LYS A 567 55.98 55.93 55.30
C LYS A 567 55.39 54.56 55.63
N LEU A 568 54.53 54.05 54.74
CA LEU A 568 54.08 52.67 54.81
C LEU A 568 55.24 51.74 54.40
N GLU A 569 55.86 51.09 55.39
CA GLU A 569 57.06 50.26 55.18
C GLU A 569 56.75 48.79 54.89
N LYS A 570 55.61 48.28 55.33
CA LYS A 570 55.21 46.89 55.10
C LYS A 570 53.69 46.75 55.07
N ILE A 571 53.20 46.00 54.09
CA ILE A 571 51.86 45.40 54.09
C ILE A 571 52.06 43.90 54.28
N SER A 572 51.21 43.27 55.09
CA SER A 572 51.14 41.82 55.20
C SER A 572 49.67 41.45 55.16
N VAL A 573 49.27 40.74 54.11
CA VAL A 573 47.91 40.25 53.94
C VAL A 573 47.83 38.87 54.58
N HIS A 574 46.75 38.63 55.31
CA HIS A 574 46.41 37.30 55.83
C HIS A 574 45.15 36.85 55.12
N GLU A 575 45.32 36.12 54.04
CA GLU A 575 44.22 35.66 53.20
C GLU A 575 43.75 34.24 53.57
N SER A 576 42.45 34.03 53.39
CA SER A 576 41.84 32.71 53.38
C SER A 576 40.84 32.66 52.22
N PHE A 577 41.06 31.70 51.32
CA PHE A 577 40.15 31.49 50.19
C PHE A 577 39.14 30.40 50.57
N HIS A 578 37.89 30.79 50.77
CA HIS A 578 36.80 29.86 51.01
C HIS A 578 35.91 29.78 49.76
N THR A 579 35.65 28.56 49.28
CA THR A 579 34.57 28.31 48.33
C THR A 579 33.32 27.91 49.10
N GLY A 580 32.14 28.28 48.58
CA GLY A 580 30.90 27.62 49.01
C GLY A 580 30.99 26.11 48.73
N ALA A 581 30.17 25.30 49.40
CA ALA A 581 30.09 23.86 49.11
C ALA A 581 29.54 23.68 47.68
N LEU A 582 30.43 23.49 46.71
CA LEU A 582 30.06 23.09 45.37
C LEU A 582 29.68 21.60 45.40
N PRO A 583 28.60 21.18 44.71
CA PRO A 583 28.29 19.78 44.58
C PRO A 583 29.48 19.06 43.93
N ALA A 584 29.87 17.90 44.47
CA ALA A 584 30.98 17.12 43.97
C ALA A 584 30.69 16.63 42.54
N ASN A 585 31.17 17.38 41.56
CA ASN A 585 30.93 17.13 40.14
C ASN A 585 31.41 15.73 39.73
N ASP A 586 32.53 15.28 40.28
CA ASP A 586 33.08 13.95 40.02
C ASP A 586 32.09 12.83 40.37
N GLY A 587 31.35 12.98 41.48
CA GLY A 587 30.33 12.02 41.89
C GLY A 587 29.13 12.00 40.94
N ILE A 588 28.69 13.17 40.49
CA ILE A 588 27.58 13.31 39.52
C ILE A 588 27.98 12.73 38.16
N VAL A 589 29.17 13.10 37.65
CA VAL A 589 29.69 12.61 36.37
C VAL A 589 29.91 11.10 36.42
N ALA A 590 30.45 10.57 37.52
CA ALA A 590 30.65 9.12 37.69
C ALA A 590 29.32 8.37 37.64
N GLU A 591 28.29 8.85 38.33
CA GLU A 591 26.96 8.23 38.33
C GLU A 591 26.28 8.33 36.95
N LEU A 592 26.39 9.47 36.26
CA LEU A 592 25.87 9.62 34.90
C LEU A 592 26.58 8.68 33.90
N LYS A 593 27.91 8.56 33.97
CA LYS A 593 28.67 7.62 33.13
C LYS A 593 28.32 6.17 33.43
N LYS A 594 28.11 5.83 34.70
CA LYS A 594 27.65 4.50 35.12
C LYS A 594 26.29 4.18 34.51
N GLN A 595 25.31 5.08 34.60
CA GLN A 595 23.99 4.88 34.00
C GLN A 595 24.05 4.77 32.47
N ALA A 596 24.89 5.56 31.80
CA ALA A 596 25.11 5.44 30.35
C ALA A 596 25.68 4.05 29.99
N THR A 597 26.65 3.57 30.76
CA THR A 597 27.26 2.24 30.59
C THR A 597 26.24 1.11 30.81
N GLU A 598 25.47 1.17 31.90
CA GLU A 598 24.43 0.17 32.19
C GLU A 598 23.36 0.10 31.08
N LYS A 599 22.95 1.26 30.55
CA LYS A 599 22.03 1.32 29.41
C LYS A 599 22.67 0.76 28.13
N ARG A 600 23.94 1.07 27.86
CA ARG A 600 24.69 0.51 26.73
C ARG A 600 24.74 -1.02 26.80
N ASP A 601 25.07 -1.55 27.97
CA ASP A 601 25.19 -2.98 28.19
C ASP A 601 23.82 -3.67 28.08
N PHE A 602 22.76 -3.05 28.60
CA PHE A 602 21.39 -3.53 28.38
C PHE A 602 21.04 -3.64 26.88
N ILE A 603 21.36 -2.63 26.07
CA ILE A 603 21.10 -2.65 24.63
C ILE A 603 21.96 -3.70 23.92
N LYS A 604 23.24 -3.83 24.27
CA LYS A 604 24.12 -4.89 23.75
C LYS A 604 23.59 -6.29 24.10
N ASN A 605 23.05 -6.47 25.31
CA ASN A 605 22.47 -7.74 25.74
C ASN A 605 21.25 -8.14 24.90
N ILE A 606 20.47 -7.18 24.37
CA ILE A 606 19.37 -7.48 23.44
C ILE A 606 19.92 -8.11 22.15
N ARG A 607 20.95 -7.48 21.54
CA ARG A 607 21.63 -8.02 20.36
C ARG A 607 22.19 -9.41 20.64
N GLU A 608 22.97 -9.55 21.71
CA GLU A 608 23.59 -10.84 22.05
C GLU A 608 22.56 -11.94 22.29
N SER A 609 21.42 -11.62 22.93
CA SER A 609 20.36 -12.59 23.19
C SER A 609 19.75 -13.09 21.88
N ILE A 610 19.56 -12.19 20.91
CA ILE A 610 19.05 -12.53 19.58
C ILE A 610 20.07 -13.35 18.79
N GLU A 611 21.35 -12.92 18.77
CA GLU A 611 22.41 -13.68 18.10
C GLU A 611 22.60 -15.08 18.71
N LYS A 612 22.51 -15.22 20.05
CA LYS A 612 22.59 -16.51 20.74
C LYS A 612 21.39 -17.41 20.44
N LEU A 613 20.19 -16.83 20.30
CA LEU A 613 18.99 -17.59 19.91
C LEU A 613 19.10 -18.20 18.50
N PHE A 614 19.98 -17.65 17.67
CA PHE A 614 20.09 -18.00 16.25
C PHE A 614 21.51 -18.43 15.84
N GLU A 615 22.25 -19.08 16.75
CA GLU A 615 23.58 -19.66 16.51
C GLU A 615 24.60 -18.70 15.85
N LYS A 616 24.51 -17.39 16.13
CA LYS A 616 25.33 -16.35 15.47
C LYS A 616 25.33 -16.49 13.94
N GLU A 617 24.15 -16.61 13.33
CA GLU A 617 24.05 -16.41 11.88
C GLU A 617 24.66 -15.05 11.50
N GLU A 618 25.73 -15.09 10.70
CA GLU A 618 26.49 -13.92 10.25
C GLU A 618 25.58 -12.84 9.64
N MET A 619 24.55 -13.31 8.93
CA MET A 619 23.49 -12.50 8.34
C MET A 619 22.70 -11.67 9.37
N ILE A 620 22.41 -12.23 10.54
CA ILE A 620 21.66 -11.57 11.63
C ILE A 620 22.56 -10.53 12.31
N SER A 621 23.82 -10.89 12.59
CA SER A 621 24.78 -9.96 13.20
C SER A 621 25.00 -8.69 12.37
N GLN A 622 25.12 -8.82 11.04
CA GLN A 622 25.34 -7.68 10.13
C GLN A 622 24.19 -6.65 10.15
N LEU A 623 22.97 -7.05 10.52
CA LEU A 623 21.83 -6.13 10.59
C LEU A 623 21.95 -5.17 11.78
N PHE A 624 22.54 -5.62 12.89
CA PHE A 624 22.72 -4.80 14.10
C PHE A 624 23.84 -3.76 13.95
N ASP A 625 24.86 -4.02 13.13
CA ASP A 625 26.04 -3.15 12.97
C ASP A 625 25.81 -1.89 12.12
N PHE A 626 24.57 -1.52 11.84
CA PHE A 626 24.26 -0.28 11.14
C PHE A 626 24.44 0.95 12.03
N GLN A 627 24.99 2.02 11.45
CA GLN A 627 24.76 3.38 11.92
C GLN A 627 24.06 4.18 10.79
N PRO A 628 22.91 4.84 11.07
CA PRO A 628 22.17 5.62 10.08
C PRO A 628 22.96 6.79 9.49
#